data_AF-A0A6S7JS90-F1
#
_entry.id   AF-A0A6S7JS90-F1
#
_cell.length_a   1.000
_cell.length_b   1.000
_cell.length_c   1.000
_cell.angle_alpha   90.00
_cell.angle_beta   90.00
_cell.angle_gamma   90.00
#
_symmetry.space_group_name_H-M   'P 1'
#
loop_
_entity.id
_entity.type
_entity.pdbx_description
1 polymer ?
#
loop_
_entity_poly.entity_id
_entity_poly.type
_entity_poly.pdbx_seq_one_letter_code
_entity_poly.pdbx_strand_id
1 'polypeptide(L)'
;MHSDGKKNAENIKQLLRQAEILRLLDSNSDGGKKNVISWDFVQKSIETYVVREIECLRAQKPRNSQTSSSIVANNREKKRQEVMSLFKFVIKTADERDRCRLNGKDLVHHVITTLKSQNKAFVTDYQNILLKYVLTSRIYCCELTSQMWR
;
A
#
# COMPACT_ATOMS: atom_id res chain seq x y z
N MET A 1 20.68 -7.55 5.80
CA MET A 1 19.84 -7.64 4.59
C MET A 1 18.76 -6.53 4.56
N HIS A 2 19.14 -5.26 4.72
CA HIS A 2 18.18 -4.13 4.88
C HIS A 2 18.11 -3.19 3.64
N SER A 3 18.81 -3.51 2.55
CA SER A 3 18.98 -2.63 1.37
C SER A 3 17.88 -2.77 0.30
N ASP A 4 17.30 -3.95 0.15
CA ASP A 4 16.60 -4.28 -1.09
C ASP A 4 15.17 -3.72 -1.11
N GLY A 5 14.47 -3.72 0.03
CA GLY A 5 13.10 -3.18 0.12
C GLY A 5 13.01 -1.68 -0.12
N LYS A 6 13.99 -0.91 0.39
CA LYS A 6 14.04 0.55 0.16
C LYS A 6 14.38 0.88 -1.29
N LYS A 7 15.37 0.19 -1.86
CA LYS A 7 15.74 0.35 -3.27
C LYS A 7 14.55 -0.02 -4.18
N ASN A 8 13.84 -1.10 -3.88
CA ASN A 8 12.66 -1.50 -4.63
C ASN A 8 11.51 -0.48 -4.52
N ALA A 9 11.27 0.08 -3.32
CA ALA A 9 10.26 1.12 -3.12
C ALA A 9 10.52 2.36 -4.00
N GLU A 10 11.75 2.86 -4.01
CA GLU A 10 12.11 4.02 -4.82
C GLU A 10 12.13 3.71 -6.32
N ASN A 11 12.55 2.50 -6.72
CA ASN A 11 12.45 2.06 -8.10
C ASN A 11 10.99 2.03 -8.58
N ILE A 12 10.07 1.51 -7.77
CA ILE A 12 8.63 1.50 -8.10
C ILE A 12 8.12 2.93 -8.27
N LYS A 13 8.44 3.85 -7.36
CA LYS A 13 8.06 5.27 -7.50
C LYS A 13 8.64 5.88 -8.77
N GLN A 14 9.89 5.59 -9.11
CA GLN A 14 10.54 6.12 -10.30
C GLN A 14 9.89 5.59 -11.59
N LEU A 15 9.59 4.29 -11.65
CA LEU A 15 8.87 3.68 -12.78
C LEU A 15 7.48 4.30 -12.94
N LEU A 16 6.74 4.46 -11.85
CA LEU A 16 5.39 5.05 -11.87
C LEU A 16 5.37 6.57 -12.12
N ARG A 17 6.53 7.24 -12.20
CA ARG A 17 6.64 8.62 -12.70
C ARG A 17 6.80 8.70 -14.21
N GLN A 18 7.15 7.60 -14.86
CA GLN A 18 7.37 7.57 -16.31
C GLN A 18 6.04 7.41 -17.02
N ALA A 19 5.69 8.39 -17.87
CA ALA A 19 4.42 8.39 -18.61
C ALA A 19 4.26 7.15 -19.51
N GLU A 20 5.36 6.63 -20.05
CA GLU A 20 5.37 5.41 -20.85
C GLU A 20 4.95 4.18 -20.02
N ILE A 21 5.51 4.02 -18.82
CA ILE A 21 5.16 2.94 -17.90
C ILE A 21 3.68 3.05 -17.49
N LEU A 22 3.21 4.25 -17.17
CA LEU A 22 1.80 4.47 -16.84
C LEU A 22 0.87 4.09 -18.01
N ARG A 23 1.22 4.46 -19.24
CA ARG A 23 0.48 4.08 -20.45
C ARG A 23 0.48 2.58 -20.71
N LEU A 24 1.61 1.91 -20.46
CA LEU A 24 1.72 0.46 -20.57
C LEU A 24 0.83 -0.23 -19.53
N LEU A 25 0.86 0.23 -18.27
CA LEU A 25 0.00 -0.30 -17.20
C LEU A 25 -1.48 -0.12 -17.53
N ASP A 26 -1.87 1.07 -18.01
CA ASP A 26 -3.23 1.37 -18.43
C ASP A 26 -3.69 0.44 -19.57
N SER A 27 -2.89 0.33 -20.62
CA SER A 27 -3.20 -0.53 -21.78
C SER A 27 -3.29 -2.00 -21.40
N ASN A 28 -2.44 -2.45 -20.48
CA ASN A 28 -2.42 -3.83 -20.00
C ASN A 28 -3.65 -4.15 -19.14
N SER A 29 -4.06 -3.22 -18.27
CA SER A 29 -5.29 -3.33 -17.49
C SER A 29 -6.54 -3.32 -18.36
N ASP A 30 -6.57 -2.50 -19.41
CA ASP A 30 -7.70 -2.41 -20.34
C ASP A 30 -7.79 -3.61 -21.30
N GLY A 31 -6.64 -4.22 -21.63
CA GLY A 31 -6.53 -5.26 -22.65
C GLY A 31 -6.76 -6.70 -22.19
N GLY A 32 -7.03 -6.95 -20.91
CA GLY A 32 -7.32 -8.28 -20.36
C GLY A 32 -6.23 -9.35 -20.62
N LYS A 33 -5.01 -8.92 -20.98
CA LYS A 33 -3.91 -9.83 -21.32
C LYS A 33 -3.48 -10.57 -20.07
N LYS A 34 -3.41 -11.90 -20.13
CA LYS A 34 -2.86 -12.72 -19.04
C LYS A 34 -1.34 -12.61 -19.04
N ASN A 35 -0.72 -12.63 -17.86
CA ASN A 35 0.74 -12.56 -17.65
C ASN A 35 1.45 -11.25 -18.06
N VAL A 36 0.73 -10.13 -18.13
CA VAL A 36 1.36 -8.80 -18.24
C VAL A 36 1.29 -8.04 -16.92
N ILE A 37 2.23 -7.13 -16.71
CA ILE A 37 2.21 -6.24 -15.56
C ILE A 37 1.06 -5.25 -15.76
N SER A 38 -0.01 -5.41 -14.98
CA SER A 38 -1.19 -4.54 -14.94
C SER A 38 -1.24 -3.78 -13.61
N TRP A 39 -2.18 -2.84 -13.49
CA TRP A 39 -2.43 -2.16 -12.22
C TRP A 39 -2.85 -3.12 -11.09
N ASP A 40 -3.58 -4.20 -11.41
CA ASP A 40 -3.92 -5.24 -10.42
C ASP A 40 -2.67 -5.94 -9.88
N PHE A 41 -1.69 -6.20 -10.76
CA PHE A 41 -0.42 -6.79 -10.35
C PHE A 41 0.36 -5.84 -9.44
N VAL A 42 0.39 -4.54 -9.77
CA VAL A 42 1.04 -3.51 -8.96
C VAL A 42 0.36 -3.40 -7.60
N GLN A 43 -0.98 -3.34 -7.57
CA GLN A 43 -1.77 -3.30 -6.35
C GLN A 43 -1.48 -4.49 -5.44
N LYS A 44 -1.62 -5.71 -5.95
CA LYS A 44 -1.37 -6.92 -5.16
C LYS A 44 0.06 -7.00 -4.66
N SER A 45 1.02 -6.58 -5.47
CA SER A 45 2.44 -6.54 -5.10
C SER A 45 2.69 -5.57 -3.95
N ILE A 46 2.11 -4.37 -3.99
CA ILE A 46 2.29 -3.38 -2.93
C ILE A 46 1.56 -3.79 -1.65
N GLU A 47 0.33 -4.31 -1.74
CA GLU A 47 -0.42 -4.79 -0.58
C GLU A 47 0.34 -5.94 0.11
N THR A 48 0.83 -6.92 -0.65
CA THR A 48 1.64 -8.04 -0.14
C THR A 48 2.92 -7.53 0.53
N TYR A 49 3.60 -6.56 -0.10
CA TYR A 49 4.80 -5.94 0.46
C TYR A 49 4.53 -5.26 1.80
N VAL A 50 3.44 -4.47 1.89
CA VAL A 50 3.06 -3.75 3.11
C VAL A 50 2.74 -4.75 4.22
N VAL A 51 1.94 -5.80 3.95
CA VAL A 51 1.64 -6.85 4.94
C VAL A 51 2.92 -7.51 5.43
N ARG A 52 3.83 -7.88 4.52
CA ARG A 52 5.11 -8.50 4.88
C ARG A 52 5.96 -7.59 5.77
N GLU A 53 6.04 -6.30 5.46
CA GLU A 53 6.80 -5.33 6.27
C GLU A 53 6.17 -5.11 7.66
N ILE A 54 4.83 -5.06 7.75
CA ILE A 54 4.11 -5.04 9.03
C ILE A 54 4.47 -6.26 9.87
N GLU A 55 4.45 -7.45 9.27
CA GLU A 55 4.79 -8.72 9.93
C GLU A 55 6.24 -8.77 10.39
N CYS A 56 7.19 -8.33 9.56
CA CYS A 56 8.60 -8.22 9.95
C CYS A 56 8.79 -7.26 11.12
N LEU A 57 8.14 -6.10 11.10
CA LEU A 57 8.20 -5.11 12.19
C LEU A 57 7.54 -5.62 13.47
N ARG A 58 6.53 -6.50 13.38
CA ARG A 58 5.89 -7.17 14.51
C ARG A 58 6.77 -8.27 15.10
N ALA A 59 7.37 -9.10 14.26
CA ALA A 59 8.26 -10.20 14.69
C ALA A 59 9.54 -9.69 15.37
N GLN A 60 10.00 -8.48 15.02
CA GLN A 60 11.13 -7.81 15.65
C GLN A 60 10.81 -7.18 17.02
N LYS A 61 9.70 -7.57 17.68
CA LYS A 61 9.39 -7.14 19.05
C LYS A 61 10.59 -7.46 19.96
N PRO A 62 11.13 -6.50 20.73
CA PRO A 62 12.32 -6.73 21.52
C PRO A 62 12.03 -7.86 22.52
N ARG A 63 12.77 -8.97 22.40
CA ARG A 63 12.63 -10.13 23.29
C ARG A 63 12.96 -9.78 24.74
N ASN A 64 13.74 -8.71 24.97
CA ASN A 64 14.21 -8.29 26.28
C ASN A 64 13.96 -6.77 26.42
N SER A 65 13.37 -6.33 27.53
CA SER A 65 12.93 -4.94 27.76
C SER A 65 14.05 -3.89 27.86
N GLN A 66 15.31 -4.26 27.61
CA GLN A 66 16.49 -3.45 27.91
C GLN A 66 17.20 -2.85 26.68
N THR A 67 16.74 -3.10 25.45
CA THR A 67 17.36 -2.50 24.25
C THR A 67 16.34 -1.86 23.32
N SER A 68 15.48 -1.00 23.87
CA SER A 68 14.81 0.04 23.08
C SER A 68 15.77 1.21 22.90
N SER A 69 16.87 1.01 22.15
CA SER A 69 17.68 2.17 21.77
C SER A 69 16.83 3.05 20.85
N SER A 70 16.85 4.36 21.10
CA SER A 70 16.13 5.37 20.31
C SER A 70 16.40 5.20 18.81
N ILE A 71 17.60 4.75 18.44
CA ILE A 71 18.03 4.45 17.07
C ILE A 71 17.21 3.31 16.45
N VAL A 72 16.98 2.20 17.15
CA VAL A 72 16.21 1.06 16.63
C VAL A 72 14.73 1.43 16.48
N ALA A 73 14.16 2.15 17.44
CA ALA A 73 12.79 2.66 17.34
C ALA A 73 12.64 3.65 16.17
N ASN A 74 13.59 4.57 16.01
CA ASN A 74 13.61 5.55 14.92
C ASN A 74 13.75 4.89 13.53
N ASN A 75 14.60 3.86 13.41
CA ASN A 75 14.75 3.12 12.15
C ASN A 75 13.46 2.36 11.77
N ARG A 76 12.77 1.77 12.75
CA ARG A 76 11.47 1.11 12.53
C ARG A 76 10.40 2.10 12.09
N GLU A 77 10.36 3.27 12.71
CA GLU A 77 9.44 4.34 12.35
C GLU A 77 9.70 4.87 10.94
N LYS A 78 10.96 5.13 10.60
CA LYS A 78 11.35 5.55 9.24
C LYS A 78 10.93 4.52 8.18
N LYS A 79 11.13 3.23 8.47
CA LYS A 79 10.74 2.14 7.58
C LYS A 79 9.22 2.07 7.41
N ARG A 80 8.46 2.21 8.49
CA ARG A 80 6.99 2.31 8.47
C ARG A 80 6.54 3.46 7.57
N GLN A 81 7.10 4.65 7.76
CA GLN A 81 6.78 5.83 6.97
C GLN A 81 7.11 5.65 5.48
N GLU A 82 8.26 5.04 5.14
CA GLU A 82 8.63 4.74 3.75
C GLU A 82 7.61 3.80 3.08
N VAL A 83 7.22 2.72 3.77
CA VAL A 83 6.23 1.74 3.28
C VAL A 83 4.86 2.40 3.07
N MET A 84 4.38 3.16 4.05
CA MET A 84 3.09 3.84 3.93
C MET A 84 3.12 4.98 2.91
N SER A 85 4.25 5.66 2.75
CA SER A 85 4.45 6.67 1.69
C SER A 85 4.37 6.04 0.30
N LEU A 86 5.00 4.88 0.09
CA LEU A 86 4.91 4.16 -1.17
C LEU A 86 3.48 3.74 -1.48
N PHE A 87 2.78 3.16 -0.50
CA PHE A 87 1.39 2.72 -0.70
C PHE A 87 0.46 3.90 -1.07
N LYS A 88 0.55 5.01 -0.33
CA LYS A 88 -0.19 6.25 -0.65
C LYS A 88 0.16 6.79 -2.04
N PHE A 89 1.44 6.74 -2.43
CA PHE A 89 1.88 7.19 -3.74
C PHE A 89 1.27 6.35 -4.87
N VAL A 90 1.24 5.02 -4.72
CA VAL A 90 0.64 4.12 -5.73
C VAL A 90 -0.86 4.41 -5.87
N ILE A 91 -1.60 4.52 -4.75
CA ILE A 91 -3.03 4.85 -4.77
C ILE A 91 -3.27 6.18 -5.50
N LYS A 92 -2.57 7.23 -5.09
CA LYS A 92 -2.71 8.56 -5.70
C LYS A 92 -2.40 8.54 -7.21
N THR A 93 -1.32 7.87 -7.60
CA THR A 93 -0.91 7.81 -9.01
C THR A 93 -1.94 7.05 -9.86
N ALA A 94 -2.57 6.02 -9.29
CA ALA A 94 -3.63 5.26 -9.94
C ALA A 94 -4.95 6.06 -10.01
N ASP A 95 -5.27 6.82 -8.97
CA ASP A 95 -6.47 7.66 -8.89
C ASP A 95 -6.41 8.89 -9.81
N GLU A 96 -5.21 9.41 -10.10
CA GLU A 96 -5.00 10.51 -11.05
C GLU A 96 -5.21 10.11 -12.52
N ARG A 97 -5.43 8.82 -12.80
CA ARG A 97 -5.75 8.34 -14.16
C ARG A 97 -7.24 8.55 -14.46
N ASP A 98 -7.60 8.72 -15.74
CA ASP A 98 -8.98 8.97 -16.18
C ASP A 98 -10.00 7.87 -15.80
N ARG A 99 -9.51 6.70 -15.39
CA ARG A 99 -10.32 5.57 -14.91
C ARG A 99 -9.74 5.05 -13.61
N CYS A 100 -10.59 4.56 -12.72
CA CYS A 100 -10.15 3.83 -11.54
C CYS A 100 -9.33 2.61 -11.97
N ARG A 101 -8.03 2.65 -11.66
CA ARG A 101 -7.09 1.60 -12.07
C ARG A 101 -6.89 0.52 -11.02
N LEU A 102 -7.22 0.83 -9.77
CA LEU A 102 -7.18 -0.15 -8.69
C LEU A 102 -8.52 -0.85 -8.57
N ASN A 103 -8.46 -2.12 -8.19
CA ASN A 103 -9.62 -2.86 -7.74
C ASN A 103 -10.01 -2.34 -6.35
N GLY A 104 -11.12 -1.60 -6.29
CA GLY A 104 -11.61 -0.96 -5.08
C GLY A 104 -12.03 -1.95 -4.01
N LYS A 105 -12.70 -3.05 -4.38
CA LYS A 105 -13.07 -4.12 -3.44
C LYS A 105 -11.86 -4.67 -2.72
N ASP A 106 -10.81 -5.01 -3.46
CA ASP A 106 -9.58 -5.58 -2.90
C ASP A 106 -8.84 -4.53 -2.05
N LEU A 107 -8.76 -3.29 -2.53
CA LEU A 107 -8.11 -2.19 -1.82
C LEU A 107 -8.78 -1.93 -0.47
N VAL A 108 -10.11 -1.82 -0.46
CA VAL A 108 -10.86 -1.59 0.78
C VAL A 108 -10.74 -2.82 1.68
N HIS A 109 -10.87 -4.03 1.14
CA HIS A 109 -10.74 -5.25 1.94
C HIS A 109 -9.40 -5.29 2.66
N HIS A 110 -8.30 -4.97 1.97
CA HIS A 110 -6.97 -4.83 2.56
C HIS A 110 -6.92 -3.76 3.64
N VAL A 111 -7.49 -2.58 3.39
CA VAL A 111 -7.54 -1.46 4.36
C VAL A 111 -8.29 -1.85 5.63
N ILE A 112 -9.51 -2.38 5.50
CA ILE A 112 -10.34 -2.81 6.64
C ILE A 112 -9.67 -3.94 7.41
N THR A 113 -9.11 -4.93 6.71
CA THR A 113 -8.40 -6.05 7.35
C THR A 113 -7.20 -5.57 8.15
N THR A 114 -6.45 -4.61 7.60
CA THR A 114 -5.31 -4.02 8.31
C THR A 114 -5.75 -3.18 9.50
N LEU A 115 -6.86 -2.43 9.40
CA LEU A 115 -7.43 -1.67 10.53
C LEU A 115 -7.91 -2.58 11.67
N LYS A 116 -8.43 -3.77 11.34
CA LYS A 116 -8.80 -4.79 12.33
C LYS A 116 -7.59 -5.44 13.00
N SER A 117 -6.40 -5.35 12.39
CA SER A 117 -5.16 -5.75 13.06
C SER A 117 -4.89 -4.78 14.21
N GLN A 118 -4.68 -5.29 15.43
CA GLN A 118 -4.50 -4.47 16.64
C GLN A 118 -3.17 -3.67 16.68
N ASN A 119 -2.55 -3.40 15.53
CA ASN A 119 -1.27 -2.71 15.42
C ASN A 119 -1.48 -1.19 15.33
N LYS A 120 -1.53 -0.54 16.50
CA LYS A 120 -1.77 0.91 16.65
C LYS A 120 -0.89 1.79 15.75
N ALA A 121 0.35 1.38 15.47
CA ALA A 121 1.26 2.14 14.64
C ALA A 121 0.81 2.24 13.18
N PHE A 122 0.12 1.23 12.64
CA PHE A 122 -0.37 1.24 11.25
C PHE A 122 -1.81 1.72 11.14
N VAL A 123 -2.61 1.56 12.21
CA VAL A 123 -4.01 1.99 12.25
C VAL A 123 -4.15 3.46 11.85
N THR A 124 -3.34 4.37 12.38
CA THR A 124 -3.43 5.81 12.04
C THR A 124 -3.15 6.10 10.56
N ASP A 125 -2.19 5.39 9.94
CA ASP A 125 -1.92 5.58 8.51
C ASP A 125 -3.04 5.04 7.64
N TYR A 126 -3.58 3.88 8.00
CA TYR A 126 -4.69 3.26 7.28
C TYR A 126 -6.01 4.01 7.47
N GLN A 127 -6.24 4.63 8.64
CA GLN A 127 -7.34 5.55 8.86
C GLN A 127 -7.23 6.77 7.93
N ASN A 128 -6.03 7.34 7.82
CA ASN A 128 -5.80 8.43 6.87
C ASN A 128 -6.01 8.00 5.41
N ILE A 129 -5.62 6.78 5.04
CA ILE A 129 -5.85 6.25 3.70
C ILE A 129 -7.34 6.06 3.43
N LEU A 130 -8.04 5.44 4.37
CA LEU A 130 -9.48 5.22 4.30
C LEU A 130 -10.23 6.55 4.11
N LEU A 131 -9.96 7.53 4.97
CA LEU A 131 -10.67 8.82 4.93
C LEU A 131 -10.35 9.63 3.67
N LYS A 132 -9.05 9.75 3.32
CA LYS A 132 -8.61 10.71 2.29
C LYS A 132 -8.63 10.16 0.87
N TYR A 133 -8.49 8.85 0.69
CA TYR A 133 -8.32 8.26 -0.65
C TYR A 133 -9.47 7.31 -0.98
N VAL A 134 -9.89 6.47 -0.03
CA VAL A 134 -10.95 5.49 -0.27
C VAL A 134 -12.33 6.14 -0.21
N LEU A 135 -12.69 6.74 0.94
CA LEU A 135 -14.04 7.29 1.16
C LEU A 135 -14.31 8.59 0.39
N THR A 136 -13.25 9.29 -0.03
CA THR A 136 -13.37 10.50 -0.86
C THR A 136 -13.58 10.16 -2.34
N SER A 137 -13.21 8.95 -2.78
CA SER A 137 -13.43 8.49 -4.16
C SER A 137 -14.81 7.86 -4.29
N ARG A 138 -15.65 8.45 -5.15
CA ARG A 138 -16.98 7.89 -5.45
C ARG A 138 -16.90 6.47 -6.01
N ILE A 139 -15.83 6.16 -6.75
CA ILE A 139 -15.66 4.85 -7.40
C ILE A 139 -15.46 3.77 -6.34
N TYR A 140 -14.52 3.98 -5.42
CA TYR A 140 -14.29 3.05 -4.32
C TYR A 140 -15.49 2.94 -3.39
N CYS A 141 -16.17 4.06 -3.09
CA CYS A 141 -17.41 4.05 -2.29
C CYS A 141 -18.52 3.19 -2.91
N CYS A 142 -18.68 3.21 -4.23
CA CYS A 142 -19.66 2.36 -4.92
C CYS A 142 -19.30 0.86 -4.89
N GLU A 143 -18.03 0.52 -4.72
CA GLU A 143 -17.58 -0.88 -4.63
C GLU A 143 -17.71 -1.49 -3.23
N LEU A 144 -18.01 -0.67 -2.22
CA LEU A 144 -18.20 -1.10 -0.84
C LEU A 144 -19.48 -1.91 -0.66
N THR A 145 -19.33 -3.14 -0.15
CA THR A 145 -20.49 -3.96 0.23
C THR A 145 -21.08 -3.47 1.56
N SER A 146 -22.36 -3.75 1.80
CA SER A 146 -23.00 -3.43 3.09
C SER A 146 -22.32 -4.06 4.30
N GLN A 147 -21.58 -5.17 4.12
CA GLN A 147 -20.80 -5.79 5.19
C GLN A 147 -19.52 -4.99 5.50
N MET A 148 -18.94 -4.31 4.52
CA MET A 148 -17.73 -3.48 4.69
C MET A 148 -18.06 -2.13 5.32
N TRP A 149 -19.30 -1.66 5.19
CA TRP A 149 -19.83 -0.48 5.87
C TRP A 149 -20.22 -0.72 7.34
N ARG A 150 -20.41 -1.98 7.75
CA ARG A 150 -20.70 -2.36 9.14
C ARG A 150 -19.42 -2.61 9.92
#